data_AF-A0A844YIK5-F1
#
_entry.id   AF-A0A844YIK5-F1
#
_cell.length_a   1.000
_cell.length_b   1.000
_cell.length_c   1.000
_cell.angle_alpha   90.00
_cell.angle_beta   90.00
_cell.angle_gamma   90.00
#
_symmetry.space_group_name_H-M   'P 1'
#
loop_
_entity.id
_entity.type
_entity.pdbx_description
1 polymer ?
#
loop_
_entity_poly.entity_id
_entity_poly.type
_entity_poly.pdbx_seq_one_letter_code
_entity_poly.pdbx_strand_id
1 'polypeptide(L)'
;MKLYLSRLAMTGLALAAIAAAPATAQEPKQTLMPENEEARAFQQEVGYSDAVIHGDTIYLSGVVAGPAPGDEGMQPAFTRAFEHLTRTLERLGATWDDVLV
;
A
#
# COMPACT_ATOMS: atom_id res chain seq x y z
N MET A 1 -51.85 5.51 -56.71
CA MET A 1 -52.67 4.44 -56.12
C MET A 1 -51.72 3.31 -55.70
N LYS A 2 -51.60 3.10 -54.37
CA LYS A 2 -50.96 2.00 -53.62
C LYS A 2 -50.00 1.03 -54.37
N LEU A 3 -48.77 0.86 -53.86
CA LEU A 3 -48.37 -0.39 -53.18
C LEU A 3 -46.95 -0.29 -52.54
N TYR A 4 -46.91 -0.45 -51.22
CA TYR A 4 -45.92 -1.18 -50.42
C TYR A 4 -44.43 -1.14 -50.83
N LEU A 5 -43.64 -0.34 -50.10
CA LEU A 5 -42.25 -0.71 -49.78
C LEU A 5 -42.11 -0.83 -48.26
N SER A 6 -42.46 -2.03 -47.81
CA SER A 6 -41.79 -2.83 -46.80
C SER A 6 -41.08 -2.09 -45.67
N ARG A 7 -41.80 -1.99 -44.55
CA ARG A 7 -41.26 -1.78 -43.19
C ARG A 7 -40.39 -2.98 -42.78
N LEU A 8 -39.19 -3.14 -43.34
CA LEU A 8 -38.24 -4.17 -42.93
C LEU A 8 -36.82 -3.74 -43.26
N ALA A 9 -36.26 -2.83 -42.47
CA ALA A 9 -34.82 -2.65 -42.33
C ALA A 9 -34.52 -1.76 -41.11
N MET A 10 -35.07 -2.10 -39.95
CA MET A 10 -34.70 -1.38 -38.72
C MET A 10 -34.73 -2.31 -37.52
N THR A 11 -34.06 -3.45 -37.65
CA THR A 11 -33.89 -4.37 -36.55
C THR A 11 -32.48 -4.93 -36.61
N GLY A 12 -31.62 -4.51 -35.68
CA GLY A 12 -30.37 -5.20 -35.42
C GLY A 12 -29.12 -4.31 -35.46
N LEU A 13 -28.99 -3.39 -34.50
CA LEU A 13 -27.68 -3.10 -33.91
C LEU A 13 -27.84 -2.38 -32.56
N ALA A 14 -28.46 -3.04 -31.59
CA ALA A 14 -28.53 -2.55 -30.21
C ALA A 14 -28.09 -3.65 -29.26
N LEU A 15 -26.87 -4.15 -29.41
CA LEU A 15 -26.29 -5.10 -28.46
C LEU A 15 -24.75 -5.08 -28.49
N ALA A 16 -24.14 -3.99 -28.03
CA ALA A 16 -22.72 -4.00 -27.64
C ALA A 16 -22.35 -2.79 -26.75
N ALA A 17 -23.21 -2.39 -25.81
CA ALA A 17 -22.72 -1.64 -24.66
C ALA A 17 -22.29 -2.67 -23.61
N ILE A 18 -21.19 -3.37 -23.89
CA ILE A 18 -20.45 -4.07 -22.84
C ILE A 18 -20.05 -2.95 -21.90
N ALA A 19 -20.66 -2.93 -20.72
CA ALA A 19 -20.20 -2.10 -19.63
C ALA A 19 -18.74 -2.45 -19.40
N ALA A 20 -17.83 -1.62 -19.91
CA ALA A 20 -16.48 -1.55 -19.39
C ALA A 20 -16.66 -1.10 -17.95
N ALA A 21 -16.76 -2.07 -17.03
CA ALA A 21 -16.56 -1.78 -15.63
C ALA A 21 -15.24 -1.01 -15.57
N PRO A 22 -15.18 0.17 -14.93
CA PRO A 22 -13.91 0.83 -14.75
C PRO A 22 -13.01 -0.21 -14.08
N ALA A 23 -11.92 -0.58 -14.74
CA ALA A 23 -10.82 -1.20 -14.03
C ALA A 23 -10.45 -0.15 -12.97
N THR A 24 -10.89 -0.37 -11.73
CA THR A 24 -10.51 0.48 -10.61
C THR A 24 -8.99 0.42 -10.61
N ALA A 25 -8.36 1.51 -11.06
CA ALA A 25 -6.91 1.61 -11.03
C ALA A 25 -6.51 1.31 -9.59
N GLN A 26 -5.79 0.21 -9.41
CA GLN A 26 -5.38 -0.24 -8.09
C GLN A 26 -4.65 0.92 -7.44
N GLU A 27 -5.02 1.31 -6.22
CA GLU A 27 -4.41 2.47 -5.58
C GLU A 27 -2.89 2.31 -5.60
N PRO A 28 -2.15 3.35 -6.00
CA PRO A 28 -0.71 3.25 -6.08
C PRO A 28 -0.15 2.98 -4.69
N LYS A 29 0.77 2.03 -4.59
CA LYS A 29 1.51 1.78 -3.36
C LYS A 29 2.28 3.04 -2.97
N GLN A 30 2.09 3.48 -1.73
CA GLN A 30 2.91 4.54 -1.15
C GLN A 30 4.00 3.90 -0.29
N THR A 31 5.23 4.37 -0.41
CA THR A 31 6.36 3.89 0.39
C THR A 31 6.77 4.95 1.41
N LEU A 32 7.05 4.52 2.64
CA LEU A 32 7.68 5.35 3.66
C LEU A 32 9.14 4.96 3.78
N MET A 33 10.03 5.89 3.45
CA MET A 33 11.48 5.71 3.58
C MET A 33 12.02 6.35 4.86
N PRO A 34 13.17 5.89 5.38
CA PRO A 34 13.86 6.51 6.49
C PRO A 34 14.21 7.97 6.23
N GLU A 35 14.15 8.80 7.27
CA GLU A 35 14.59 10.21 7.18
C GLU A 35 16.12 10.32 7.19
N ASN A 36 16.79 9.41 7.90
CA ASN A 36 18.25 9.32 7.88
C ASN A 36 18.74 8.90 6.49
N GLU A 37 19.64 9.69 5.90
CA GLU A 37 20.12 9.51 4.52
C GLU A 37 20.88 8.19 4.30
N GLU A 38 21.71 7.78 5.26
CA GLU A 38 22.47 6.53 5.20
C GLU A 38 21.53 5.33 5.23
N ALA A 39 20.58 5.31 6.17
CA ALA A 39 19.56 4.28 6.26
C ALA A 39 18.70 4.23 4.98
N ARG A 40 18.31 5.39 4.44
CA ARG A 40 17.56 5.47 3.18
C ARG A 40 18.36 4.88 2.02
N ALA A 41 19.63 5.25 1.87
CA ALA A 41 20.48 4.73 0.81
C ALA A 41 20.62 3.21 0.89
N PHE A 42 20.86 2.69 2.10
CA PHE A 42 20.90 1.24 2.34
C PHE A 42 19.57 0.55 1.97
N GLN A 43 18.44 1.09 2.42
CA GLN A 43 17.13 0.51 2.10
C GLN A 43 16.83 0.53 0.60
N GLN A 44 17.21 1.60 -0.11
CA GLN A 44 17.10 1.69 -1.56
C GLN A 44 17.96 0.66 -2.27
N GLU A 45 19.20 0.46 -1.82
CA GLU A 45 20.13 -0.53 -2.38
C GLU A 45 19.59 -1.96 -2.21
N VAL A 46 19.06 -2.28 -1.02
CA VAL A 46 18.52 -3.60 -0.71
C VAL A 46 17.13 -3.82 -1.33
N GLY A 47 16.37 -2.74 -1.59
CA GLY A 47 15.05 -2.80 -2.20
C GLY A 47 13.89 -2.97 -1.22
N TYR A 48 13.96 -2.33 -0.05
CA TYR A 48 12.87 -2.27 0.92
C TYR A 48 12.64 -0.85 1.46
N SER A 49 11.63 -0.69 2.31
CA SER A 49 11.21 0.58 2.92
C SER A 49 10.77 0.34 4.38
N ASP A 50 10.71 1.37 5.22
CA ASP A 50 10.18 1.24 6.60
C ASP A 50 8.73 0.73 6.59
N ALA A 51 7.93 1.21 5.62
CA ALA A 51 6.56 0.76 5.43
C ALA A 51 6.09 0.90 3.98
N VAL A 52 5.08 0.11 3.61
CA VAL A 52 4.28 0.29 2.38
C VAL A 52 2.82 0.45 2.77
N ILE A 53 2.15 1.46 2.23
CA ILE A 53 0.71 1.67 2.37
C ILE A 53 0.05 1.23 1.06
N HIS A 54 -0.98 0.38 1.16
CA HIS A 54 -1.76 -0.07 0.01
C HIS A 54 -3.23 -0.22 0.41
N GLY A 55 -4.08 0.72 -0.02
CA GLY A 55 -5.44 0.87 0.51
C GLY A 55 -5.40 1.20 2.01
N ASP A 56 -6.26 0.55 2.79
CA ASP A 56 -6.40 0.80 4.24
C ASP A 56 -5.39 0.01 5.09
N THR A 57 -4.33 -0.55 4.48
CA THR A 57 -3.36 -1.42 5.18
C THR A 57 -1.96 -0.82 5.14
N ILE A 58 -1.35 -0.75 6.32
CA ILE A 58 0.07 -0.44 6.50
C ILE A 58 0.83 -1.77 6.65
N TYR A 59 1.75 -2.03 5.72
CA TYR A 59 2.71 -3.13 5.80
C TYR A 59 4.02 -2.59 6.37
N LEU A 60 4.28 -2.88 7.64
CA LEU A 60 5.52 -2.51 8.32
C LEU A 60 6.64 -3.51 8.02
N SER A 61 7.84 -2.99 7.73
CA SER A 61 9.03 -3.82 7.71
C SER A 61 9.44 -4.24 9.13
N GLY A 62 10.04 -5.42 9.23
CA GLY A 62 10.55 -5.91 10.51
C GLY A 62 11.75 -5.09 11.00
N VAL A 63 11.76 -4.77 12.29
CA VAL A 63 12.89 -4.10 12.96
C VAL A 63 13.65 -5.15 13.77
N VAL A 64 14.93 -5.31 13.48
CA VAL A 64 15.78 -6.28 14.17
C VAL A 64 16.30 -5.68 15.47
N ALA A 65 15.96 -6.29 16.60
CA ALA A 65 16.50 -5.92 17.90
C ALA A 65 17.91 -6.53 18.08
N GLY A 66 18.92 -5.68 18.14
CA GLY A 66 20.31 -6.05 18.43
C GLY A 66 20.84 -5.33 19.68
N PRO A 67 21.61 -6.02 20.55
CA PRO A 67 22.26 -5.38 21.67
C PRO A 67 23.31 -4.37 21.18
N ALA A 68 23.41 -3.23 21.86
CA ALA A 68 24.42 -2.21 21.65
C ALA A 68 25.55 -2.36 22.70
N PRO A 69 26.75 -1.81 22.43
CA PRO A 69 27.83 -1.77 23.43
C PRO A 69 27.35 -1.13 24.74
N GLY A 70 27.50 -1.86 25.84
CA GLY A 70 27.06 -1.41 27.17
C GLY A 70 25.64 -1.81 27.56
N ASP A 71 24.87 -2.43 26.67
CA ASP A 71 23.58 -3.01 27.04
C ASP A 71 23.77 -4.21 27.99
N GLU A 72 22.98 -4.26 29.05
CA GLU A 72 22.80 -5.45 29.87
C GLU A 72 21.57 -6.23 29.38
N GLY A 73 21.81 -7.37 28.72
CA GLY A 73 20.75 -8.21 28.17
C GLY A 73 20.05 -7.60 26.94
N MET A 74 18.90 -8.18 26.57
CA MET A 74 18.17 -7.81 25.34
C MET A 74 17.11 -6.72 25.52
N GLN A 75 16.71 -6.43 26.76
CA GLN A 75 15.61 -5.51 27.01
C GLN A 75 15.83 -4.11 26.40
N PRO A 76 17.02 -3.48 26.51
CA PRO A 76 17.28 -2.21 25.85
C PRO A 76 17.11 -2.28 24.32
N ALA A 77 17.52 -3.39 23.70
CA ALA A 77 17.36 -3.60 22.26
C ALA A 77 15.90 -3.71 21.85
N PHE A 78 15.08 -4.42 22.62
CA PHE A 78 13.64 -4.49 22.38
C PHE A 78 12.98 -3.12 22.52
N THR A 79 13.31 -2.35 23.56
CA THR A 79 12.81 -0.99 23.72
C THR A 79 13.10 -0.13 22.49
N ARG A 80 14.36 -0.11 22.00
CA ARG A 80 14.72 0.65 20.79
C ARG A 80 13.97 0.17 19.54
N ALA A 81 13.74 -1.13 19.41
CA ALA A 81 12.97 -1.68 18.28
C ALA A 81 11.50 -1.24 18.31
N PHE A 82 10.85 -1.32 19.48
CA PHE A 82 9.46 -0.86 19.66
C PHE A 82 9.34 0.66 19.49
N GLU A 83 10.32 1.44 19.96
CA GLU A 83 10.37 2.88 19.71
C GLU A 83 10.53 3.20 18.22
N HIS A 84 11.32 2.42 17.47
CA HIS A 84 11.42 2.59 16.03
C HIS A 84 10.07 2.32 15.36
N LEU A 85 9.41 1.20 15.68
CA LEU A 85 8.09 0.88 15.15
C LEU A 85 7.05 1.96 15.48
N THR A 86 7.08 2.48 16.72
CA THR A 86 6.19 3.56 17.17
C THR A 86 6.36 4.81 16.33
N ARG A 87 7.60 5.27 16.11
CA ARG A 87 7.86 6.45 15.27
C ARG A 87 7.41 6.23 13.82
N THR A 88 7.55 5.02 13.28
CA THR A 88 7.09 4.69 11.93
C THR A 88 5.55 4.78 11.84
N LEU A 89 4.83 4.26 12.84
CA LEU A 89 3.37 4.38 12.92
C LEU A 89 2.92 5.84 13.03
N GLU A 90 3.53 6.62 13.92
CA GLU A 90 3.21 8.04 14.13
C GLU A 90 3.39 8.87 12.86
N ARG A 91 4.45 8.61 12.08
CA ARG A 91 4.68 9.26 10.77
C ARG A 91 3.60 8.96 9.74
N LEU A 92 2.88 7.85 9.91
CA LEU A 92 1.76 7.44 9.08
C LEU A 92 0.39 7.87 9.65
N GLY A 93 0.38 8.59 10.78
CA GLY A 93 -0.84 8.97 11.48
C GLY A 93 -1.56 7.78 12.16
N ALA A 94 -0.85 6.66 12.34
CA ALA A 94 -1.35 5.47 13.00
C ALA A 94 -0.79 5.35 14.43
N THR A 95 -1.38 4.44 15.20
CA THR A 95 -1.01 4.15 16.58
C THR A 95 -0.95 2.63 16.81
N TRP A 96 -0.56 2.22 18.02
CA TRP A 96 -0.60 0.81 18.40
C TRP A 96 -2.02 0.23 18.44
N ASP A 97 -3.06 1.06 18.60
CA ASP A 97 -4.46 0.62 18.55
C ASP A 97 -4.88 0.14 17.15
N ASP A 98 -4.14 0.53 16.11
CA ASP A 98 -4.35 0.11 14.73
C ASP A 98 -3.64 -1.23 14.40
N VAL A 99 -2.81 -1.75 15.32
CA VAL A 99 -2.13 -3.04 15.14
C VAL A 99 -3.08 -4.18 15.47
N LEU A 100 -3.30 -5.07 14.51
CA LEU A 100 -4.20 -6.21 14.64
C LEU A 100 -3.63 -7.27 15.59
N VAL A 101 -4.48 -7.78 16.49
CA VAL A 101 -4.16 -8.81 17.52
C VAL A 101 -5.00 -10.06 17.37
#